data_AF-A0A2A5NX05-F1
#
_entry.id   AF-A0A2A5NX05-F1
#
_cell.length_a   1.000
_cell.length_b   1.000
_cell.length_c   1.000
_cell.angle_alpha   90.00
_cell.angle_beta   90.00
_cell.angle_gamma   90.00
#
_symmetry.space_group_name_H-M   'P 1'
#
loop_
_entity.id
_entity.type
_entity.pdbx_description
1 polymer ?
#
loop_
_entity_poly.entity_id
_entity_poly.type
_entity_poly.pdbx_seq_one_letter_code
_entity_poly.pdbx_strand_id
1 'polypeptide(L)'
;MRENLPANAVVACWWDYGYHTAVVADRASICDNAALDQRQIAMVARAFLSDEEEALKIFRELGATHVVVFGFVVPAYEWAKVEELRGYWISLGGVVGDDVVKSRWMALIAGLDPADYLGTTTFRLPNADVLVSIVTPMGERAEDAVLYRMIFNNYEGPLRLWRGKILKRVEVDEQMNVVGVEEFHVKPLEHFKLVYASEPNRFVLVYEIVYD
;
A
#
# COMPACT_ATOMS: atom_id res chain seq x y z
N MET A 1 7.13 -17.02 -4.03
CA MET A 1 8.51 -16.47 -4.00
C MET A 1 9.55 -17.59 -4.00
N ARG A 2 9.61 -18.45 -2.98
CA ARG A 2 10.59 -19.56 -2.86
C ARG A 2 10.85 -20.38 -4.13
N GLU A 3 9.81 -20.80 -4.82
CA GLU A 3 9.95 -21.70 -5.98
C GLU A 3 10.22 -20.97 -7.31
N ASN A 4 9.94 -19.65 -7.38
CA ASN A 4 9.86 -18.93 -8.66
C ASN A 4 10.82 -17.75 -8.78
N LEU A 5 11.28 -17.17 -7.68
CA LEU A 5 12.28 -16.10 -7.75
C LEU A 5 13.69 -16.69 -7.89
N PRO A 6 14.64 -16.00 -8.52
CA PRO A 6 16.05 -16.39 -8.50
C PRO A 6 16.56 -16.61 -7.06
N ALA A 7 17.48 -17.55 -6.85
CA ALA A 7 18.02 -17.84 -5.52
C ALA A 7 18.78 -16.65 -4.91
N ASN A 8 19.35 -15.79 -5.75
CA ASN A 8 20.02 -14.54 -5.37
C ASN A 8 19.06 -13.33 -5.35
N ALA A 9 17.75 -13.53 -5.45
CA ALA A 9 16.79 -12.44 -5.37
C ALA A 9 16.84 -11.80 -3.97
N VAL A 10 16.98 -10.48 -3.96
CA VAL A 10 16.90 -9.64 -2.77
C VAL A 10 15.56 -8.92 -2.78
N VAL A 11 14.79 -9.07 -1.71
CA VAL A 11 13.40 -8.60 -1.61
C VAL A 11 13.31 -7.46 -0.61
N ALA A 12 12.90 -6.28 -1.08
CA ALA A 12 12.51 -5.16 -0.24
C ALA A 12 11.08 -5.35 0.27
N CYS A 13 10.88 -5.08 1.55
CA CYS A 13 9.63 -5.33 2.26
C CYS A 13 9.61 -4.43 3.51
N TRP A 14 8.44 -4.15 4.09
CA TRP A 14 8.44 -3.54 5.42
C TRP A 14 9.05 -4.50 6.45
N TRP A 15 9.73 -3.94 7.46
CA TRP A 15 10.60 -4.71 8.35
C TRP A 15 9.85 -5.76 9.18
N ASP A 16 8.55 -5.59 9.41
CA ASP A 16 7.72 -6.50 10.21
C ASP A 16 7.39 -7.83 9.51
N TYR A 17 7.63 -7.97 8.22
CA TYR A 17 7.57 -9.24 7.49
C TYR A 17 8.89 -9.68 6.85
N GLY A 18 10.02 -9.05 7.20
CA GLY A 18 11.34 -9.45 6.71
C GLY A 18 11.74 -10.87 7.12
N TYR A 19 11.38 -11.30 8.33
CA TYR A 19 11.60 -12.70 8.77
C TYR A 19 10.84 -13.71 7.89
N HIS A 20 9.60 -13.40 7.50
CA HIS A 20 8.81 -14.27 6.64
C HIS A 20 9.45 -14.40 5.25
N THR A 21 10.00 -13.30 4.72
CA THR A 21 10.76 -13.31 3.47
C THR A 21 12.01 -14.18 3.59
N ALA A 22 12.80 -14.03 4.66
CA ALA A 22 14.01 -14.81 4.87
C ALA A 22 13.72 -16.31 5.07
N VAL A 23 12.76 -16.67 5.92
CA VAL A 23 12.55 -18.06 6.35
C VAL A 23 11.51 -18.79 5.51
N VAL A 24 10.37 -18.16 5.23
CA VAL A 24 9.29 -18.79 4.47
C VAL A 24 9.55 -18.66 2.97
N ALA A 25 9.96 -17.49 2.49
CA ALA A 25 10.29 -17.33 1.07
C ALA A 25 11.70 -17.82 0.71
N ASP A 26 12.57 -18.08 1.69
CA ASP A 26 13.97 -18.48 1.47
C ASP A 26 14.71 -17.50 0.56
N ARG A 27 14.49 -16.19 0.76
CA ARG A 27 15.11 -15.11 -0.02
C ARG A 27 15.69 -14.04 0.88
N ALA A 28 16.77 -13.41 0.44
CA ALA A 28 17.37 -12.30 1.16
C ALA A 28 16.34 -11.17 1.29
N SER A 29 16.22 -10.62 2.51
CA SER A 29 15.40 -9.46 2.78
C SER A 29 16.28 -8.27 3.11
N ILE A 30 15.88 -7.08 2.69
CA ILE A 30 16.61 -5.84 2.97
C ILE A 30 16.61 -5.51 4.46
N CYS A 31 15.49 -5.70 5.17
CA CYS A 31 15.40 -5.44 6.60
C CYS A 31 14.46 -6.46 7.26
N ASP A 32 14.62 -6.66 8.57
CA ASP A 32 13.87 -7.70 9.30
C ASP A 32 13.35 -7.24 10.68
N ASN A 33 12.60 -8.15 11.31
CA ASN A 33 11.94 -7.96 12.59
C ASN A 33 12.91 -7.72 13.76
N ALA A 34 14.21 -8.03 13.62
CA ALA A 34 15.20 -7.74 14.65
C ALA A 34 15.55 -6.24 14.68
N ALA A 35 15.26 -5.49 13.61
CA ALA A 35 15.39 -4.04 13.52
C ALA A 35 16.77 -3.50 13.93
N LEU A 36 17.83 -4.24 13.59
CA LEU A 36 19.20 -3.95 13.99
C LEU A 36 19.81 -2.76 13.23
N ASP A 37 19.43 -2.56 11.96
CA ASP A 37 19.87 -1.43 11.14
C ASP A 37 18.70 -0.46 10.87
N GLN A 38 18.57 0.55 11.72
CA GLN A 38 17.54 1.58 11.59
C GLN A 38 17.73 2.46 10.35
N ARG A 39 18.97 2.64 9.88
CA ARG A 39 19.25 3.43 8.67
C ARG A 39 18.67 2.72 7.45
N GLN A 40 18.87 1.42 7.36
CA GLN A 40 18.33 0.60 6.27
C GLN A 40 16.79 0.60 6.27
N ILE A 41 16.15 0.50 7.45
CA ILE A 41 14.69 0.62 7.59
C ILE A 41 14.21 2.01 7.14
N ALA A 42 14.91 3.07 7.52
CA ALA A 42 14.57 4.44 7.09
C ALA A 42 14.71 4.63 5.58
N MET A 43 15.70 4.00 4.93
CA MET A 43 15.84 4.02 3.48
C MET A 43 14.67 3.29 2.79
N VAL A 44 14.29 2.10 3.27
CA VAL A 44 13.12 1.38 2.75
C VAL A 44 11.83 2.20 2.95
N ALA A 45 11.65 2.79 4.12
CA ALA A 45 10.52 3.67 4.41
C ALA A 45 10.45 4.87 3.46
N ARG A 46 11.59 5.52 3.21
CA ARG A 46 11.71 6.64 2.27
C ARG A 46 11.39 6.19 0.85
N ALA A 47 11.94 5.06 0.39
CA ALA A 47 11.66 4.52 -0.94
C ALA A 47 10.17 4.26 -1.14
N PHE A 48 9.49 3.68 -0.14
CA PHE A 48 8.04 3.44 -0.21
C PHE A 48 7.20 4.73 -0.30
N LEU A 49 7.64 5.81 0.33
CA LEU A 49 6.93 7.09 0.42
C LEU A 49 7.43 8.15 -0.55
N SER A 50 8.38 7.83 -1.42
CA SER A 50 8.86 8.72 -2.47
C SER A 50 8.15 8.46 -3.79
N ASP A 51 8.39 9.34 -4.77
CA ASP A 51 8.05 9.06 -6.16
C ASP A 51 8.87 7.89 -6.72
N GLU A 52 8.55 7.49 -7.94
CA GLU A 52 9.14 6.32 -8.58
C GLU A 52 10.63 6.47 -8.87
N GLU A 53 11.08 7.68 -9.22
CA GLU A 53 12.48 7.94 -9.57
C GLU A 53 13.37 7.85 -8.32
N GLU A 54 12.95 8.48 -7.21
CA GLU A 54 13.66 8.38 -5.93
C GLU A 54 13.60 6.96 -5.38
N ALA A 55 12.46 6.28 -5.47
CA ALA A 55 12.31 4.89 -5.01
C ALA A 55 13.27 3.96 -5.76
N LEU A 56 13.37 4.10 -7.08
CA LEU A 56 14.26 3.31 -7.93
C LEU A 56 15.72 3.50 -7.55
N LYS A 57 16.15 4.74 -7.29
CA LYS A 57 17.52 5.05 -6.84
C LYS A 57 17.83 4.39 -5.49
N ILE A 58 16.93 4.49 -4.52
CA ILE A 58 17.13 3.93 -3.18
C ILE A 58 17.15 2.40 -3.23
N PHE A 59 16.20 1.78 -3.95
CA PHE A 59 16.18 0.32 -4.09
C PHE A 59 17.42 -0.20 -4.83
N ARG A 60 17.95 0.55 -5.80
CA ARG A 60 19.23 0.23 -6.47
C ARG A 60 20.40 0.27 -5.50
N GLU A 61 20.48 1.29 -4.64
CA GLU A 61 21.52 1.39 -3.60
C GLU A 61 21.45 0.23 -2.59
N LEU A 62 20.24 -0.19 -2.25
CA LEU A 62 19.98 -1.32 -1.35
C LEU A 62 20.18 -2.69 -2.03
N GLY A 63 20.38 -2.73 -3.35
CA GLY A 63 20.52 -3.98 -4.11
C GLY A 63 19.23 -4.79 -4.22
N ALA A 64 18.07 -4.16 -4.05
CA ALA A 64 16.79 -4.84 -4.14
C ALA A 64 16.50 -5.24 -5.59
N THR A 65 15.95 -6.43 -5.77
CA THR A 65 15.52 -6.97 -7.09
C THR A 65 14.01 -7.07 -7.19
N HIS A 66 13.35 -7.24 -6.05
CA HIS A 66 11.91 -7.40 -5.93
C HIS A 66 11.41 -6.58 -4.75
N VAL A 67 10.13 -6.22 -4.80
CA VAL A 67 9.42 -5.58 -3.69
C VAL A 67 8.19 -6.41 -3.37
N VAL A 68 7.91 -6.61 -2.08
CA VAL A 68 6.65 -7.18 -1.63
C VAL A 68 5.90 -6.17 -0.76
N VAL A 69 4.62 -5.99 -1.05
CA VAL A 69 3.71 -5.12 -0.30
C VAL A 69 2.45 -5.88 0.10
N PHE A 70 1.86 -5.48 1.21
CA PHE A 70 0.61 -6.01 1.73
C PHE A 70 -0.44 -4.90 1.78
N GLY A 71 -1.52 -5.07 1.01
CA GLY A 71 -2.65 -4.16 0.96
C GLY A 71 -3.97 -4.90 1.10
N PHE A 72 -4.72 -4.62 2.18
CA PHE A 72 -6.02 -5.23 2.41
C PHE A 72 -7.11 -4.38 1.75
N VAL A 73 -7.18 -4.50 0.43
CA VAL A 73 -8.07 -3.68 -0.41
C VAL A 73 -9.32 -4.47 -0.76
N VAL A 74 -10.49 -3.94 -0.39
CA VAL A 74 -11.80 -4.59 -0.57
C VAL A 74 -12.81 -3.65 -1.23
N PRO A 75 -13.90 -4.16 -1.82
CA PRO A 75 -14.99 -3.31 -2.31
C PRO A 75 -15.63 -2.52 -1.15
N ALA A 76 -15.64 -1.19 -1.25
CA ALA A 76 -16.07 -0.31 -0.17
C ALA A 76 -17.57 -0.49 0.16
N TYR A 77 -18.41 -0.65 -0.86
CA TYR A 77 -19.83 -0.96 -0.68
C TYR A 77 -20.07 -2.26 0.09
N GLU A 78 -19.28 -3.31 -0.15
CA GLU A 78 -19.50 -4.59 0.54
C GLU A 78 -19.21 -4.50 2.04
N TRP A 79 -18.30 -3.61 2.43
CA TRP A 79 -17.98 -3.35 3.83
C TRP A 79 -18.99 -2.39 4.50
N ALA A 80 -19.26 -1.23 3.90
CA ALA A 80 -20.04 -0.16 4.56
C ALA A 80 -21.54 -0.19 4.24
N LYS A 81 -21.96 -0.84 3.15
CA LYS A 81 -23.34 -0.82 2.62
C LYS A 81 -23.89 0.60 2.41
N VAL A 82 -23.03 1.52 2.00
CA VAL A 82 -23.34 2.90 1.60
C VAL A 82 -23.35 2.98 0.07
N GLU A 83 -24.44 3.45 -0.51
CA GLU A 83 -24.68 3.37 -1.96
C GLU A 83 -23.65 4.20 -2.76
N GLU A 84 -23.26 5.36 -2.25
CA GLU A 84 -22.26 6.26 -2.83
C GLU A 84 -20.89 5.59 -2.96
N LEU A 85 -20.60 4.57 -2.15
CA LEU A 85 -19.34 3.83 -2.18
C LEU A 85 -19.36 2.67 -3.19
N ARG A 86 -20.45 2.47 -3.93
CA ARG A 86 -20.54 1.41 -4.95
C ARG A 86 -19.55 1.64 -6.08
N GLY A 87 -18.82 0.59 -6.45
CA GLY A 87 -17.79 0.64 -7.50
C GLY A 87 -16.43 1.15 -7.01
N TYR A 88 -16.34 1.62 -5.76
CA TYR A 88 -15.09 2.00 -5.13
C TYR A 88 -14.47 0.84 -4.33
N TRP A 89 -13.15 0.86 -4.24
CA TRP A 89 -12.32 -0.04 -3.46
C TRP A 89 -11.53 0.77 -2.44
N ILE A 90 -11.33 0.20 -1.26
CA ILE A 90 -10.72 0.88 -0.12
C ILE A 90 -9.76 -0.06 0.59
N SER A 91 -8.64 0.47 1.10
CA SER A 91 -7.84 -0.23 2.10
C SER A 91 -8.55 -0.18 3.45
N LEU A 92 -8.77 -1.33 4.08
CA LEU A 92 -9.17 -1.42 5.49
C LEU A 92 -7.97 -1.75 6.38
N GLY A 93 -6.84 -1.10 6.10
CA GLY A 93 -5.60 -1.27 6.84
C GLY A 93 -5.75 -1.12 8.34
N GLY A 94 -6.63 -0.23 8.81
CA GLY A 94 -6.87 -0.03 10.24
C GLY A 94 -7.40 -1.27 10.98
N VAL A 95 -7.97 -2.24 10.25
CA VAL A 95 -8.51 -3.49 10.80
C VAL A 95 -7.44 -4.57 10.91
N VAL A 96 -6.53 -4.64 9.93
CA VAL A 96 -5.59 -5.78 9.79
C VAL A 96 -4.11 -5.39 9.88
N GLY A 97 -3.81 -4.10 9.96
CA GLY A 97 -2.45 -3.57 9.86
C GLY A 97 -1.85 -3.85 8.50
N ASP A 98 -2.44 -3.31 7.42
CA ASP A 98 -1.79 -3.34 6.11
C ASP A 98 -0.74 -2.23 5.98
N ASP A 99 -0.04 -2.20 4.85
CA ASP A 99 1.04 -1.22 4.64
C ASP A 99 0.52 0.21 4.47
N VAL A 100 -0.76 0.41 4.14
CA VAL A 100 -1.36 1.75 4.05
C VAL A 100 -1.38 2.40 5.44
N VAL A 101 -1.83 1.71 6.48
CA VAL A 101 -1.83 2.32 7.83
C VAL A 101 -0.45 2.31 8.49
N LYS A 102 0.40 1.34 8.15
CA LYS A 102 1.78 1.31 8.62
C LYS A 102 2.66 2.38 7.99
N SER A 103 2.25 2.93 6.84
CA SER A 103 2.97 4.02 6.20
C SER A 103 3.12 5.26 7.10
N ARG A 104 2.22 5.44 8.09
CA ARG A 104 2.40 6.44 9.16
C ARG A 104 3.74 6.27 9.87
N TRP A 105 4.10 5.02 10.21
CA TRP A 105 5.38 4.72 10.87
C TRP A 105 6.55 4.80 9.91
N MET A 106 6.35 4.41 8.64
CA MET A 106 7.35 4.63 7.60
C MET A 106 7.71 6.11 7.50
N ALA A 107 6.72 7.00 7.45
CA ALA A 107 6.92 8.44 7.37
C ALA A 107 7.74 8.95 8.57
N LEU A 108 7.33 8.59 9.79
CA LEU A 108 8.05 9.00 11.01
C LEU A 108 9.51 8.52 11.02
N ILE A 109 9.76 7.27 10.63
CA ILE A 109 11.11 6.69 10.60
C ILE A 109 11.97 7.35 9.51
N ALA A 110 11.37 7.71 8.37
CA ALA A 110 12.03 8.42 7.27
C ALA A 110 12.23 9.93 7.53
N GLY A 111 11.73 10.46 8.65
CA GLY A 111 11.77 11.89 8.98
C GLY A 111 10.82 12.73 8.13
N LEU A 112 9.71 12.14 7.67
CA LEU A 112 8.64 12.76 6.88
C LEU A 112 7.41 13.04 7.76
N ASP A 113 6.55 13.96 7.32
CA ASP A 113 5.26 14.19 7.99
C ASP A 113 4.22 13.16 7.49
N PRO A 114 3.62 12.34 8.38
CA PRO A 114 2.56 11.42 7.98
C PRO A 114 1.34 12.11 7.33
N ALA A 115 1.07 13.39 7.65
CA ALA A 115 -0.05 14.14 7.09
C ALA A 115 0.11 14.42 5.59
N ASP A 116 1.35 14.41 5.07
CA ASP A 116 1.63 14.52 3.63
C ASP A 116 1.08 13.33 2.84
N TYR A 117 0.77 12.21 3.52
CA TYR A 117 0.40 10.95 2.90
C TYR A 117 -0.98 10.46 3.34
N LEU A 118 -1.28 10.48 4.63
CA LEU A 118 -2.47 9.88 5.21
C LEU A 118 -3.41 10.95 5.75
N GLY A 119 -4.69 10.61 5.75
CA GLY A 119 -5.68 11.35 6.51
C GLY A 119 -6.82 10.45 6.96
N THR A 120 -7.74 11.02 7.71
CA THR A 120 -8.85 10.30 8.31
C THR A 120 -10.17 10.92 7.89
N THR A 121 -11.13 10.09 7.53
CA THR A 121 -12.51 10.50 7.34
C THR A 121 -13.41 9.76 8.30
N THR A 122 -14.29 10.49 8.97
CA THR A 122 -15.34 9.92 9.81
C THR A 122 -16.68 10.09 9.12
N PHE A 123 -17.46 9.02 9.04
CA PHE A 123 -18.80 9.04 8.46
C PHE A 123 -19.74 8.06 9.18
N ARG A 124 -21.04 8.27 9.00
CA ARG A 124 -22.11 7.48 9.61
C ARG A 124 -22.49 6.30 8.71
N LEU A 125 -22.57 5.10 9.29
CA LEU A 125 -23.10 3.93 8.60
C LEU A 125 -24.64 3.96 8.61
N PRO A 126 -25.32 3.86 7.45
CA PRO A 126 -26.78 3.96 7.34
C PRO A 126 -27.53 2.91 8.17
N ASN A 127 -26.97 1.70 8.28
CA ASN A 127 -27.68 0.55 8.87
C ASN A 127 -27.51 0.42 10.38
N ALA A 128 -26.60 1.17 10.99
CA ALA A 128 -26.23 1.00 12.40
C ALA A 128 -26.26 2.30 13.21
N ASP A 129 -26.41 3.47 12.57
CA ASP A 129 -26.22 4.79 13.20
C ASP A 129 -24.89 4.87 13.98
N VAL A 130 -23.86 4.17 13.48
CA VAL A 130 -22.52 4.13 14.05
C VAL A 130 -21.60 5.01 13.21
N LEU A 131 -20.81 5.85 13.89
CA LEU A 131 -19.71 6.56 13.26
C LEU A 131 -18.51 5.64 13.11
N VAL A 132 -17.94 5.61 11.91
CA VAL A 132 -16.70 4.90 11.61
C VAL A 132 -15.67 5.88 11.09
N SER A 133 -14.42 5.68 11.51
CA SER A 133 -13.27 6.43 10.99
C SER A 133 -12.41 5.51 10.14
N ILE A 134 -12.13 5.94 8.91
CA ILE A 134 -11.23 5.25 7.98
C ILE A 134 -9.97 6.09 7.79
N VAL A 135 -8.83 5.40 7.70
CA VAL A 135 -7.55 6.01 7.34
C VAL A 135 -7.25 5.63 5.89
N THR A 136 -7.07 6.64 5.05
CA THR A 136 -6.80 6.46 3.62
C THR A 136 -5.66 7.38 3.17
N PRO A 137 -4.99 7.05 2.05
CA PRO A 137 -3.97 7.90 1.49
C PRO A 137 -4.63 9.08 0.78
N MET A 138 -4.62 10.24 1.42
CA MET A 138 -5.33 11.44 0.95
C MET A 138 -4.49 12.73 1.10
N GLY A 139 -3.26 12.61 1.59
CA GLY A 139 -2.33 13.73 1.67
C GLY A 139 -1.79 14.13 0.29
N GLU A 140 -1.15 15.30 0.22
CA GLU A 140 -0.70 15.89 -1.05
C GLU A 140 0.36 15.06 -1.79
N ARG A 141 1.16 14.27 -1.07
CA ARG A 141 2.20 13.40 -1.62
C ARG A 141 1.73 11.96 -1.83
N ALA A 142 0.49 11.65 -1.49
CA ALA A 142 -0.01 10.29 -1.48
C ALA A 142 -0.07 9.68 -2.90
N GLU A 143 -0.61 10.38 -3.88
CA GLU A 143 -0.74 9.83 -5.24
C GLU A 143 0.61 9.60 -5.96
N ASP A 144 1.68 10.24 -5.50
CA ASP A 144 3.04 10.05 -6.03
C ASP A 144 3.77 8.87 -5.37
N ALA A 145 3.44 8.55 -4.12
CA ALA A 145 4.11 7.52 -3.34
C ALA A 145 4.00 6.13 -3.99
N VAL A 146 5.14 5.49 -4.25
CA VAL A 146 5.17 4.17 -4.91
C VAL A 146 4.44 3.09 -4.11
N LEU A 147 4.44 3.16 -2.77
CA LEU A 147 3.75 2.19 -1.93
C LEU A 147 2.25 2.12 -2.27
N TYR A 148 1.59 3.27 -2.35
CA TYR A 148 0.16 3.32 -2.63
C TYR A 148 -0.12 2.95 -4.09
N ARG A 149 0.74 3.37 -5.02
CA ARG A 149 0.64 2.96 -6.43
C ARG A 149 0.78 1.44 -6.60
N MET A 150 1.64 0.79 -5.83
CA MET A 150 1.75 -0.68 -5.78
C MET A 150 0.50 -1.30 -5.15
N ILE A 151 0.08 -0.85 -3.97
CA ILE A 151 -1.07 -1.42 -3.25
C ILE A 151 -2.37 -1.30 -4.06
N PHE A 152 -2.59 -0.15 -4.69
CA PHE A 152 -3.80 0.15 -5.45
C PHE A 152 -3.67 -0.10 -6.96
N ASN A 153 -2.62 -0.82 -7.37
CA ASN A 153 -2.39 -1.14 -8.78
C ASN A 153 -3.61 -1.80 -9.41
N ASN A 154 -4.26 -1.06 -10.30
CA ASN A 154 -5.40 -1.48 -11.10
C ASN A 154 -5.06 -1.38 -12.60
N TYR A 155 -3.77 -1.28 -12.96
CA TYR A 155 -3.32 -1.20 -14.36
C TYR A 155 -2.64 -2.48 -14.83
N GLU A 156 -2.06 -3.28 -13.93
CA GLU A 156 -1.29 -4.46 -14.32
C GLU A 156 -2.04 -5.79 -14.17
N GLY A 157 -1.75 -6.68 -15.11
CA GLY A 157 -2.11 -8.09 -15.07
C GLY A 157 -3.60 -8.33 -14.79
N PRO A 158 -3.93 -9.34 -13.97
CA PRO A 158 -5.31 -9.66 -13.67
C PRO A 158 -5.96 -8.61 -12.76
N LEU A 159 -5.22 -7.75 -12.03
CA LEU A 159 -5.83 -6.76 -11.12
C LEU A 159 -6.66 -5.71 -11.87
N ARG A 160 -6.25 -5.36 -13.08
CA ARG A 160 -6.95 -4.38 -13.93
C ARG A 160 -8.42 -4.70 -14.19
N LEU A 161 -8.79 -5.97 -14.23
CA LEU A 161 -10.17 -6.39 -14.49
C LEU A 161 -11.02 -6.52 -13.21
N TRP A 162 -10.39 -6.53 -12.03
CA TRP A 162 -11.05 -6.90 -10.77
C TRP A 162 -11.26 -5.73 -9.84
N ARG A 163 -10.36 -4.74 -9.84
CA ARG A 163 -10.49 -3.55 -9.00
C ARG A 163 -11.15 -2.41 -9.77
N GLY A 164 -12.08 -1.74 -9.08
CA GLY A 164 -12.73 -0.52 -9.53
C GLY A 164 -11.92 0.71 -9.16
N LYS A 165 -12.62 1.84 -9.01
CA LYS A 165 -12.04 3.12 -8.58
C LYS A 165 -11.55 3.02 -7.15
N ILE A 166 -10.51 3.78 -6.80
CA ILE A 166 -9.95 3.73 -5.45
C ILE A 166 -10.52 4.91 -4.65
N LEU A 167 -10.99 4.63 -3.44
CA LEU A 167 -11.51 5.64 -2.55
C LEU A 167 -10.35 6.43 -1.92
N LYS A 168 -10.34 7.74 -2.13
CA LYS A 168 -9.42 8.67 -1.44
C LYS A 168 -10.04 9.21 -0.17
N ARG A 169 -11.26 9.73 -0.26
CA ARG A 169 -11.97 10.40 0.83
C ARG A 169 -13.47 10.20 0.69
N VAL A 170 -14.16 10.09 1.82
CA VAL A 170 -15.62 10.18 1.86
C VAL A 170 -16.01 11.63 2.13
N GLU A 171 -16.90 12.18 1.33
CA GLU A 171 -17.46 13.51 1.57
C GLU A 171 -18.70 13.35 2.45
N VAL A 172 -18.81 14.18 3.49
CA VAL A 172 -19.89 14.09 4.47
C VAL A 172 -20.58 15.43 4.70
N ASP A 173 -21.86 15.38 5.06
CA ASP A 173 -22.61 16.54 5.55
C ASP A 173 -22.32 16.84 7.04
N GLU A 174 -22.98 17.85 7.60
CA GLU A 174 -22.84 18.25 9.02
C GLU A 174 -23.27 17.14 10.00
N GLN A 175 -24.11 16.19 9.55
CA GLN A 175 -24.60 15.05 10.32
C GLN A 175 -23.74 13.80 10.13
N MET A 176 -22.63 13.91 9.39
CA MET A 176 -21.71 12.85 9.01
C MET A 176 -22.31 11.82 8.04
N ASN A 177 -23.42 12.12 7.38
CA ASN A 177 -23.94 11.25 6.32
C ASN A 177 -23.05 11.38 5.08
N VAL A 178 -22.89 10.27 4.36
CA VAL A 178 -22.11 10.26 3.11
C VAL A 178 -22.89 11.00 2.03
N VAL A 179 -22.25 11.98 1.40
CA VAL A 179 -22.81 12.77 0.28
C VAL A 179 -22.01 12.65 -1.02
N GLY A 180 -20.79 12.09 -0.94
CA GLY A 180 -19.91 12.00 -2.08
C GLY A 180 -18.63 11.21 -1.78
N VAL A 181 -17.80 11.04 -2.81
CA VAL A 181 -16.54 10.32 -2.74
C VAL A 181 -15.50 11.03 -3.60
N GLU A 182 -14.35 11.33 -3.00
CA GLU A 182 -13.15 11.75 -3.71
C GLU A 182 -12.41 10.49 -4.18
N GLU A 183 -12.04 10.45 -5.47
CA GLU A 183 -11.29 9.35 -6.07
C GLU A 183 -9.78 9.53 -5.87
N PHE A 184 -9.07 8.43 -5.59
CA PHE A 184 -7.62 8.38 -5.56
C PHE A 184 -7.11 8.02 -6.96
N HIS A 185 -6.30 8.91 -7.55
CA HIS A 185 -5.80 8.72 -8.90
C HIS A 185 -4.48 7.96 -8.89
N VAL A 186 -4.59 6.64 -9.09
CA VAL A 186 -3.40 5.78 -9.19
C VAL A 186 -2.66 6.10 -10.48
N LYS A 187 -1.36 6.36 -10.41
CA LYS A 187 -0.49 6.48 -11.59
C LYS A 187 0.15 5.12 -11.90
N PRO A 188 0.17 4.67 -13.17
CA PRO A 188 0.88 3.45 -13.56
C PRO A 188 2.35 3.48 -13.15
N LEU A 189 2.93 2.34 -12.80
CA LEU A 189 4.36 2.20 -12.52
C LEU A 189 5.08 1.76 -13.80
N GLU A 190 6.24 2.34 -14.07
CA GLU A 190 7.08 2.04 -15.24
C GLU A 190 8.22 1.06 -14.89
N HIS A 191 8.78 1.17 -13.68
CA HIS A 191 9.94 0.39 -13.22
C HIS A 191 9.60 -0.71 -12.23
N PHE A 192 8.32 -0.88 -11.89
CA PHE A 192 7.86 -1.92 -10.97
C PHE A 192 6.77 -2.74 -11.63
N LYS A 193 7.16 -3.95 -12.05
CA LYS A 193 6.26 -4.87 -12.77
C LYS A 193 5.67 -5.90 -11.82
N LEU A 194 4.35 -5.97 -11.71
CA LEU A 194 3.69 -7.00 -10.92
C LEU A 194 3.96 -8.40 -11.50
N VAL A 195 4.63 -9.25 -10.73
CA VAL A 195 4.93 -10.64 -11.09
C VAL A 195 4.09 -11.65 -10.34
N TYR A 196 3.49 -11.25 -9.21
CA TYR A 196 2.58 -12.11 -8.45
C TYR A 196 1.58 -11.29 -7.64
N ALA A 197 0.34 -11.77 -7.57
CA ALA A 197 -0.67 -11.32 -6.62
C ALA A 197 -1.28 -12.56 -5.95
N SER A 198 -1.45 -12.53 -4.63
CA SER A 198 -1.99 -13.68 -3.89
C SER A 198 -3.45 -13.95 -4.25
N GLU A 199 -3.85 -15.21 -4.40
CA GLU A 199 -5.25 -15.56 -4.67
C GLU A 199 -5.95 -16.02 -3.37
N PRO A 200 -7.27 -15.81 -3.22
CA PRO A 200 -8.19 -15.19 -4.17
C PRO A 200 -8.26 -13.66 -4.08
N ASN A 201 -7.76 -13.06 -2.99
CA ASN A 201 -8.09 -11.68 -2.64
C ASN A 201 -7.06 -10.63 -3.07
N ARG A 202 -5.86 -11.06 -3.47
CA ARG A 202 -4.78 -10.19 -3.98
C ARG A 202 -4.31 -9.15 -3.00
N PHE A 203 -4.09 -9.60 -1.77
CA PHE A 203 -3.60 -8.75 -0.69
C PHE A 203 -2.08 -8.67 -0.62
N VAL A 204 -1.37 -9.73 -1.03
CA VAL A 204 0.09 -9.74 -1.08
C VAL A 204 0.51 -9.61 -2.53
N LEU A 205 1.25 -8.56 -2.84
CA LEU A 205 1.68 -8.22 -4.19
C LEU A 205 3.20 -8.27 -4.23
N VAL A 206 3.75 -8.91 -5.26
CA VAL A 206 5.20 -8.99 -5.49
C VAL A 206 5.51 -8.35 -6.84
N TYR A 207 6.41 -7.39 -6.81
CA TYR A 207 6.91 -6.64 -7.96
C TYR A 207 8.34 -7.02 -8.26
N GLU A 208 8.66 -7.16 -9.54
CA GLU A 208 10.03 -7.14 -10.05
C GLU A 208 10.44 -5.68 -10.30
N ILE A 209 11.64 -5.31 -9.89
CA ILE A 209 12.19 -3.97 -10.15
C ILE A 209 12.95 -4.02 -11.48
N VAL A 210 12.55 -3.19 -12.43
CA VAL A 210 13.17 -3.05 -13.75
C VAL A 210 14.07 -1.83 -13.73
N TYR A 211 15.36 -2.08 -13.58
CA TYR A 211 16.40 -1.06 -13.70
C TYR A 211 16.75 -0.82 -15.17
N ASP A 212 16.73 0.44 -15.60
CA ASP A 212 17.38 0.88 -16.85
C ASP A 212 18.89 0.62 -16.84
#